data_AF-A0A961WXL3-F1
#
_entry.id   AF-A0A961WXL3-F1
#
_cell.length_a   1.000
_cell.length_b   1.000
_cell.length_c   1.000
_cell.angle_alpha   90.00
_cell.angle_beta   90.00
_cell.angle_gamma   90.00
#
_symmetry.space_group_name_H-M   'P 1'
#
loop_
_entity.id
_entity.type
_entity.pdbx_description
1 polymer ?
#
loop_
_entity_poly.entity_id
_entity_poly.type
_entity_poly.pdbx_seq_one_letter_code
_entity_poly.pdbx_strand_id
1 'polypeptide(L)'
;MSEKVKSQDLRANPATGQLTSVSAKLLQPSLKLQSAVIGAVALTVVAAIAWSSQARVVEVASGMGRVIPATRNQLVQNLEGGIVKEILVREGSMVEKGTPLLRIDPSTSGFSLDEMRQRMVSLEAAAIRLQALL
;
A
#
# COMPACT_ATOMS: atom_id res chain seq x y z
N MET A 1 69.44 66.77 13.59
CA MET A 1 68.31 67.59 13.09
C MET A 1 67.14 66.67 12.69
N SER A 2 66.47 66.00 13.64
CA SER A 2 65.18 65.33 13.39
C SER A 2 64.65 64.71 14.69
N GLU A 3 64.09 65.50 15.63
CA GLU A 3 63.37 64.88 16.76
C GLU A 3 62.37 65.78 17.51
N LYS A 4 62.29 67.08 17.24
CA LYS A 4 61.44 67.99 18.04
C LYS A 4 60.10 68.41 17.41
N VAL A 5 59.70 67.86 16.26
CA VAL A 5 58.46 68.31 15.59
C VAL A 5 57.25 67.38 15.82
N LYS A 6 57.43 66.14 16.30
CA LYS A 6 56.33 65.15 16.30
C LYS A 6 55.55 65.01 17.61
N SER A 7 56.02 65.62 18.70
CA SER A 7 55.43 65.44 20.05
C SER A 7 54.67 66.65 20.58
N GLN A 8 54.66 67.79 19.86
CA GLN A 8 54.02 69.02 20.34
C GLN A 8 52.60 69.26 19.79
N ASP A 9 52.20 68.55 18.72
CA ASP A 9 50.89 68.71 18.08
C ASP A 9 49.82 67.69 18.52
N LEU A 10 50.12 66.85 19.52
CA LEU A 10 49.14 65.97 20.17
C LEU A 10 48.40 66.66 21.33
N ARG A 11 48.44 68.00 21.40
CA ARG A 11 47.57 68.78 22.27
C ARG A 11 46.17 68.84 21.66
N ALA A 12 45.33 67.90 22.11
CA ALA A 12 43.88 68.05 22.23
C ALA A 12 43.17 68.69 21.01
N ASN A 13 43.16 67.99 19.88
CA ASN A 13 42.19 68.30 18.84
C ASN A 13 40.78 67.88 19.34
N PRO A 14 39.81 68.81 19.49
CA PRO A 14 38.46 68.50 19.95
C PRO A 14 37.73 67.51 19.04
N ALA A 15 38.17 67.33 17.78
CA ALA A 15 37.61 66.33 16.87
C ALA A 15 37.93 64.89 17.30
N THR A 16 39.09 64.63 17.92
CA THR A 16 39.50 63.27 18.31
C THR A 16 38.67 62.71 19.47
N GLY A 17 38.20 63.58 20.38
CA GLY A 17 37.28 63.19 21.47
C GLY A 17 35.82 62.99 20.99
N GLN A 18 35.44 63.63 19.88
CA GLN A 18 34.12 63.44 19.28
C GLN A 18 34.03 62.11 18.51
N LEU A 19 35.09 61.72 17.80
CA LEU A 19 35.14 60.45 17.06
C LEU A 19 35.03 59.21 17.96
N THR A 20 35.56 59.27 19.19
CA THR A 20 35.47 58.17 20.16
C THR A 20 34.12 58.13 20.89
N SER A 21 33.55 59.28 21.25
CA SER A 21 32.28 59.37 21.98
C SER A 21 31.05 59.07 21.11
N VAL A 22 31.08 59.43 19.82
CA VAL A 22 30.02 59.06 18.86
C VAL A 22 29.98 57.54 18.66
N SER A 23 31.14 56.92 18.48
CA SER A 23 31.26 55.45 18.36
C SER A 23 30.78 54.73 19.63
N ALA A 24 31.05 55.29 20.81
CA ALA A 24 30.58 54.76 22.09
C ALA A 24 29.06 54.88 22.29
N LYS A 25 28.38 55.85 21.65
CA LYS A 25 26.92 56.02 21.73
C LYS A 25 26.18 55.08 20.77
N LEU A 26 26.81 54.72 19.64
CA LEU A 26 26.27 53.74 18.70
C LEU A 26 26.31 52.30 19.26
N LEU A 27 27.29 52.02 20.14
CA LEU A 27 27.46 50.71 20.79
C LEU A 27 26.92 50.67 22.23
N GLN A 28 26.05 51.60 22.61
CA GLN A 28 25.29 51.51 23.86
C GLN A 28 23.94 50.88 23.54
N PRO A 29 23.74 49.56 23.73
CA PRO A 29 22.42 48.99 23.68
C PRO A 29 21.60 49.64 24.80
N SER A 30 20.65 50.49 24.43
CA SER A 30 19.76 51.10 25.41
C SER A 30 19.05 49.98 26.19
N LEU A 31 18.88 50.15 27.50
CA LEU A 31 18.21 49.17 28.38
C LEU A 31 16.82 48.76 27.85
N LYS A 32 16.17 49.66 27.09
CA LYS A 32 14.90 49.42 26.39
C LYS A 32 15.04 48.49 25.18
N LEU A 33 16.15 48.57 24.45
CA LEU A 33 16.41 47.69 23.30
C LEU A 33 16.70 46.26 23.77
N GLN A 34 17.43 46.10 24.88
CA GLN A 34 17.69 44.77 25.45
C GLN A 34 16.41 44.09 25.94
N SER A 35 15.56 44.80 26.69
CA SER A 35 14.28 44.26 27.14
C SER A 35 13.30 44.00 26.00
N ALA A 36 13.32 44.83 24.95
CA ALA A 36 12.54 44.60 23.74
C ALA A 36 12.96 43.32 23.00
N VAL A 37 14.26 43.05 22.89
CA VAL A 37 14.78 41.83 22.26
C VAL A 37 14.40 40.59 23.09
N ILE A 38 14.56 40.64 24.42
CA ILE A 38 14.16 39.54 25.30
C ILE A 38 12.65 39.29 25.20
N GLY A 39 11.84 40.35 25.20
CA GLY A 39 10.40 40.26 25.03
C GLY A 39 9.99 39.65 23.68
N ALA A 40 10.66 40.05 22.59
CA ALA A 40 10.40 39.52 21.25
C ALA A 40 10.75 38.03 21.14
N VAL A 41 11.87 37.60 21.73
CA VAL A 41 12.26 36.18 21.78
C VAL A 41 11.26 35.38 22.61
N ALA A 42 10.87 35.87 23.80
CA ALA A 42 9.88 35.21 24.65
C ALA A 42 8.53 35.07 23.93
N LEU A 43 8.07 36.12 23.25
CA LEU A 43 6.84 36.09 22.46
C LEU A 43 6.91 35.04 21.35
N THR A 44 8.04 34.95 20.64
CA THR A 44 8.24 33.99 19.55
C THR A 44 8.20 32.55 20.07
N VAL A 45 8.82 32.29 21.22
CA VAL A 45 8.78 30.97 21.87
C VAL A 45 7.35 30.60 22.27
N VAL A 46 6.61 31.52 22.90
CA VAL A 46 5.21 31.30 23.28
C VAL A 46 4.33 31.02 22.06
N ALA A 47 4.52 31.78 20.98
CA ALA A 47 3.80 31.58 19.72
C ALA A 47 4.09 30.20 19.09
N ALA A 48 5.35 29.77 19.10
CA ALA A 48 5.75 28.45 18.59
C ALA A 48 5.15 27.30 19.41
N ILE A 49 5.11 27.43 20.74
CA ILE A 49 4.49 26.44 21.63
C ILE A 49 2.98 26.37 21.38
N ALA A 50 2.31 27.53 21.30
CA ALA A 50 0.88 27.60 21.01
C ALA A 50 0.59 26.91 19.67
N TRP A 51 1.31 27.27 18.60
CA TRP A 51 1.15 26.64 17.29
C TRP A 51 1.38 25.12 17.32
N SER A 52 2.46 24.66 17.96
CA SER A 52 2.78 23.24 18.10
C SER A 52 1.67 22.47 18.81
N SER A 53 1.04 23.06 19.83
CA SER A 53 -0.04 22.42 20.58
C SER A 53 -1.32 22.17 19.75
N GLN A 54 -1.52 22.91 18.66
CA GLN A 54 -2.64 22.71 17.73
C GLN A 54 -2.24 21.89 16.49
N ALA A 55 -0.94 21.68 16.26
CA ALA A 55 -0.45 20.94 15.10
C ALA A 55 -0.73 19.44 15.26
N ARG A 56 -1.80 18.96 14.63
CA ARG A 56 -2.09 17.53 14.54
C ARG A 56 -1.15 16.90 13.50
N VAL A 57 -0.10 16.22 13.96
CA VAL A 57 0.79 15.44 13.10
C VAL A 57 0.02 14.21 12.61
N VAL A 58 -0.31 14.16 11.32
CA VAL A 58 -0.94 13.00 10.71
C VAL A 58 0.16 12.04 10.28
N GLU A 59 0.32 10.97 11.04
CA GLU A 59 1.21 9.87 10.69
C GLU A 59 0.49 8.95 9.69
N VAL A 60 0.95 8.94 8.43
CA VAL A 60 0.42 8.04 7.39
C VAL A 60 1.36 6.86 7.25
N ALA A 61 1.14 5.81 8.05
CA ALA A 61 1.82 4.54 7.90
C ALA A 61 1.23 3.77 6.71
N SER A 62 1.88 3.86 5.54
CA SER A 62 1.53 3.05 4.37
C SER A 62 2.04 1.62 4.56
N GLY A 63 1.19 0.73 5.08
CA GLY A 63 1.43 -0.71 5.09
C GLY A 63 0.96 -1.37 3.80
N MET A 64 1.79 -2.22 3.17
CA MET A 64 1.37 -3.02 2.02
C MET A 64 0.38 -4.10 2.45
N GLY A 65 -0.91 -3.77 2.50
CA GLY A 65 -1.98 -4.75 2.70
C GLY A 65 -2.21 -5.55 1.42
N ARG A 66 -1.71 -6.79 1.35
CA ARG A 66 -2.05 -7.72 0.25
C ARG A 66 -3.40 -8.36 0.54
N VAL A 67 -4.43 -7.96 -0.21
CA VAL A 67 -5.75 -8.63 -0.19
C VAL A 67 -5.60 -9.98 -0.88
N ILE A 68 -5.55 -11.06 -0.11
CA ILE A 68 -5.59 -12.42 -0.64
C ILE A 68 -7.08 -12.79 -0.69
N PRO A 69 -7.69 -12.92 -1.87
CA PRO A 69 -9.05 -13.45 -1.95
C PRO A 69 -9.02 -14.89 -1.41
N ALA A 70 -9.83 -15.15 -0.39
CA ALA A 70 -10.01 -16.48 0.21
C ALA A 70 -10.84 -17.42 -0.70
N THR A 71 -10.68 -17.30 -2.03
CA THR A 71 -11.37 -18.18 -2.97
C THR A 71 -10.58 -19.47 -3.05
N ARG A 72 -10.95 -20.39 -2.16
CA ARG A 72 -10.59 -21.80 -2.29
C ARG A 72 -11.26 -22.28 -3.58
N ASN A 73 -10.50 -22.33 -4.67
CA ASN A 73 -10.88 -23.09 -5.87
C ASN A 73 -11.00 -24.55 -5.44
N GLN A 74 -12.17 -24.93 -4.95
CA GLN A 74 -12.49 -26.33 -4.75
C GLN A 74 -12.64 -26.91 -6.14
N LEU A 75 -11.54 -27.49 -6.61
CA LEU A 75 -11.49 -28.28 -7.82
C LEU A 75 -12.44 -29.47 -7.60
N VAL A 76 -13.70 -29.33 -8.02
CA VAL A 76 -14.63 -30.45 -8.11
C VAL A 76 -14.16 -31.30 -9.28
N GLN A 77 -13.19 -32.17 -9.00
CA GLN A 77 -12.87 -33.27 -9.90
C GLN A 77 -13.96 -34.32 -9.72
N ASN A 78 -14.87 -34.37 -10.68
CA ASN A 78 -15.79 -35.49 -10.80
C ASN A 78 -14.95 -36.74 -11.10
N LEU A 79 -14.93 -37.67 -10.17
CA LEU A 79 -14.16 -38.93 -10.24
C LEU A 79 -14.86 -39.99 -11.11
N GLU A 80 -16.02 -39.71 -11.69
CA GLU A 80 -16.83 -40.70 -12.39
C GLU A 80 -17.52 -40.09 -13.63
N GLY A 81 -16.99 -40.39 -14.81
CA GLY A 81 -17.83 -40.64 -16.00
C GLY A 81 -18.14 -39.47 -16.95
N GLY A 82 -17.56 -39.55 -18.15
CA GLY A 82 -18.05 -38.89 -19.37
C GLY A 82 -17.12 -37.83 -19.94
N ILE A 83 -16.76 -37.96 -21.23
CA ILE A 83 -16.04 -36.93 -21.99
C ILE A 83 -16.95 -35.70 -22.09
N VAL A 84 -16.52 -34.58 -21.52
CA VAL A 84 -17.20 -33.30 -21.64
C VAL A 84 -17.17 -32.85 -23.10
N LYS A 85 -18.34 -32.71 -23.74
CA LYS A 85 -18.43 -32.30 -25.14
C LYS A 85 -18.24 -30.79 -25.27
N GLU A 86 -19.01 -30.01 -24.51
CA GLU A 86 -19.03 -28.54 -24.58
C GLU A 86 -19.44 -27.94 -23.23
N ILE A 87 -18.72 -26.88 -22.82
CA ILE A 87 -19.03 -26.04 -21.66
C ILE A 87 -19.83 -24.84 -22.17
N LEU A 88 -21.08 -24.68 -21.69
CA LEU A 88 -22.03 -23.70 -22.21
C LEU A 88 -21.95 -22.33 -21.51
N VAL A 89 -21.10 -22.19 -20.49
CA VAL A 89 -21.00 -20.99 -19.65
C VAL A 89 -19.54 -20.60 -19.38
N ARG A 90 -19.27 -19.29 -19.31
CA ARG A 90 -17.94 -18.75 -18.98
C ARG A 90 -17.88 -18.28 -17.53
N GLU A 91 -16.70 -18.26 -16.95
CA GLU A 91 -16.47 -17.71 -15.61
C GLU A 91 -16.99 -16.27 -15.53
N GLY A 92 -17.86 -15.98 -14.54
CA GLY A 92 -18.51 -14.68 -14.35
C GLY A 92 -19.91 -14.53 -14.98
N SER A 93 -20.44 -15.57 -15.62
CA SER A 93 -21.79 -15.56 -16.19
C SER A 93 -22.86 -15.64 -15.09
N MET A 94 -23.87 -14.75 -15.12
CA MET A 94 -25.03 -14.81 -14.24
C MET A 94 -25.96 -15.93 -14.73
N VAL A 95 -26.18 -16.96 -13.89
CA VAL A 95 -27.01 -18.13 -14.24
C VAL A 95 -28.23 -18.22 -13.34
N GLU A 96 -29.39 -18.46 -13.94
CA GLU A 96 -30.64 -18.70 -13.22
C GLU A 96 -30.87 -20.20 -12.98
N LYS A 97 -31.69 -20.55 -11.98
CA LYS A 97 -32.00 -21.94 -11.65
C LYS A 97 -32.63 -22.64 -12.84
N GLY A 98 -31.99 -23.71 -13.31
CA GLY A 98 -32.43 -24.51 -14.47
C GLY A 98 -31.60 -24.29 -15.74
N THR A 99 -30.61 -23.38 -15.72
CA THR A 99 -29.72 -23.17 -16.87
C THR A 99 -28.76 -24.36 -17.05
N PRO A 100 -28.72 -25.00 -18.23
CA PRO A 100 -27.77 -26.08 -18.49
C PRO A 100 -26.35 -25.52 -18.58
N LEU A 101 -25.49 -25.91 -17.62
CA LEU A 101 -24.10 -25.43 -17.53
C LEU A 101 -23.13 -26.26 -18.38
N LEU A 102 -23.44 -27.56 -18.53
CA LEU A 102 -22.57 -28.56 -19.11
C LEU A 102 -23.40 -29.58 -19.88
N ARG A 103 -22.93 -29.99 -21.06
CA ARG A 103 -23.52 -31.09 -21.82
C ARG A 103 -22.53 -32.26 -21.90
N ILE A 104 -22.90 -33.38 -21.25
CA ILE A 104 -22.11 -34.62 -21.25
C ILE A 104 -22.42 -35.38 -22.56
N ASP A 105 -21.40 -35.88 -23.26
CA ASP A 105 -21.61 -36.71 -24.46
C ASP A 105 -22.19 -38.07 -24.07
N PRO A 106 -23.40 -38.45 -24.53
CA PRO A 106 -24.03 -39.71 -24.16
C PRO A 106 -23.41 -40.93 -24.85
N SER A 107 -22.44 -40.75 -25.76
CA SER A 107 -21.83 -41.87 -26.50
C SER A 107 -21.22 -42.92 -25.58
N THR A 108 -20.55 -42.53 -24.49
CA THR A 108 -19.98 -43.49 -23.52
C THR A 108 -21.04 -44.25 -22.72
N SER A 109 -22.22 -43.66 -22.51
CA SER A 109 -23.34 -44.28 -21.77
C SER A 109 -24.14 -45.27 -22.61
N GLY A 110 -24.13 -45.13 -23.95
CA GLY A 110 -24.76 -46.11 -24.85
C GLY A 110 -24.00 -47.43 -24.91
N PHE A 111 -22.66 -47.39 -24.83
CA PHE A 111 -21.82 -48.60 -24.94
C PHE A 111 -22.05 -49.60 -23.79
N SER A 112 -22.35 -49.16 -22.57
CA SER A 112 -22.55 -50.06 -21.43
C SER A 112 -23.84 -50.88 -21.51
N LEU A 113 -24.91 -50.31 -22.08
CA LEU A 113 -26.19 -51.01 -22.25
C LEU A 113 -26.11 -52.09 -23.33
N ASP A 114 -25.44 -51.79 -24.44
CA ASP A 114 -25.27 -52.75 -25.52
C ASP A 114 -24.29 -53.88 -25.14
N GLU A 115 -23.22 -53.57 -24.40
CA GLU A 115 -22.31 -54.58 -23.84
C GLU A 115 -23.05 -55.50 -22.85
N MET A 116 -23.87 -54.93 -21.95
CA MET A 116 -24.70 -55.69 -21.01
C MET A 116 -25.68 -56.63 -21.73
N ARG A 117 -26.33 -56.16 -22.80
CA ARG A 117 -27.22 -56.99 -23.63
C ARG A 117 -26.45 -58.13 -24.32
N GLN A 118 -25.27 -57.86 -24.88
CA GLN A 118 -24.46 -58.90 -25.51
C GLN A 118 -24.03 -59.97 -24.50
N ARG A 119 -23.67 -59.59 -23.27
CA ARG A 119 -23.35 -60.53 -22.20
C ARG A 119 -24.56 -61.41 -21.84
N MET A 120 -25.75 -60.83 -21.68
CA MET A 120 -26.99 -61.57 -21.41
C MET A 120 -27.27 -62.62 -22.49
N VAL A 121 -27.19 -62.23 -23.78
CA VAL A 121 -27.40 -63.15 -24.90
C VAL A 121 -26.36 -64.28 -24.89
N SER A 122 -25.09 -63.98 -24.60
CA SER A 122 -24.05 -65.00 -24.53
C SER A 122 -24.24 -66.00 -23.38
N LEU A 123 -24.70 -65.52 -22.22
CA LEU A 123 -25.00 -66.36 -21.05
C LEU A 123 -26.22 -67.24 -21.29
N GLU A 124 -27.26 -66.71 -21.92
CA GLU A 124 -28.44 -67.47 -22.31
C GLU A 124 -28.10 -68.57 -23.31
N ALA A 125 -27.29 -68.25 -24.33
CA ALA A 125 -26.80 -69.24 -25.29
C ALA A 125 -25.96 -70.34 -24.62
N ALA A 126 -25.12 -69.98 -23.64
CA ALA A 126 -24.34 -70.94 -22.87
C ALA A 126 -25.23 -71.85 -22.00
N ALA A 127 -26.27 -71.29 -21.37
CA ALA A 127 -27.22 -72.04 -20.55
C ALA A 127 -28.02 -73.04 -21.39
N ILE A 128 -28.54 -72.62 -22.54
CA ILE A 128 -29.26 -73.51 -23.48
C ILE A 128 -28.34 -74.64 -23.95
N ARG A 129 -27.07 -74.32 -24.29
CA ARG A 129 -26.09 -75.34 -24.69
C ARG A 129 -25.82 -76.37 -23.59
N LEU A 130 -25.73 -75.95 -22.33
CA LEU A 130 -25.52 -76.84 -21.19
C LEU A 130 -26.74 -77.73 -20.93
N GLN A 131 -27.95 -77.17 -21.05
CA GLN A 131 -29.19 -77.93 -20.94
C GLN A 131 -29.34 -78.97 -22.05
N ALA A 132 -28.85 -78.69 -23.26
CA ALA A 132 -28.87 -79.65 -24.37
C ALA A 132 -27.88 -80.82 -24.20
N LEU A 133 -26.92 -80.72 -23.28
CA LEU A 133 -25.93 -81.76 -22.97
C LEU A 133 -26.30 -82.62 -21.75
N LEU A 134 -27.36 -82.24 -21.01
CA LEU A 134 -27.97 -83.02 -19.93
C LEU A 134 -29.20 -83.77 -20.44
#